data_AF-A0A9D9G8E6-F1
#
_entry.id   AF-A0A9D9G8E6-F1
#
_cell.length_a   1.000
_cell.length_b   1.000
_cell.length_c   1.000
_cell.angle_alpha   90.00
_cell.angle_beta   90.00
_cell.angle_gamma   90.00
#
_symmetry.space_group_name_H-M   'P 1'
#
loop_
_entity.id
_entity.type
_entity.pdbx_description
1 polymer ?
#
loop_
_entity_poly.entity_id
_entity_poly.type
_entity_poly.pdbx_seq_one_letter_code
_entity_poly.pdbx_strand_id
1 'polypeptide(L)'
;MGKKRNKRGNNRDERASFIVDMFREFPDNKFSLKHLAAASGGADRDGRTMTFAIVRQLIEDGFVEEVARSKYRLSRSAMPRYTGVVTSITPSSLYVSVEELESDVFVSRRNGCGALDGDSVEVVVARRSRDGVLEGTIVAVTERSTKPYIGTAQLTANSIFVTPDSRRLATDIYLSRKRYPEVEDGDKLLVRIIDWAEGDRLPEGELVESLGKAGDNDTEMHAILAEFDLPYHFDEDVIRAAESISGEITEEEISRRRDMRDRVTFTIDPADAKDFDDALSITEQEQGVWEVGVHIADVTYYVTPGSVVNNEALERATSVYLVDRTVPMLPERLCNDLCSLRPHEDKFCFSAIFKMNENGEILDEWFGRTIIHSNRRFTYEEAQEVIETGVGEYNSEIIILHTLAQQLRAARFKSGAIAFARDEVRFILDEKGRPTGVYTKVQKEANQLIEEFMLLANRRVAEYCAYRMSNGRRVPRPMVFRVHDEPSEDKLSRFREFALRFGHYFKASKGRAVAKEMNKLLNSIAGHAESNAITSLAVRSMAKAVYTTDNIGHYGL
;
A
#
# COMPACT_ATOMS: atom_id res chain seq x y z
N MET A 1 -30.79 -70.47 -12.60
CA MET A 1 -30.57 -69.37 -11.64
C MET A 1 -29.84 -68.25 -12.35
N GLY A 2 -30.43 -67.06 -12.43
CA GLY A 2 -29.84 -65.90 -13.10
C GLY A 2 -30.60 -64.64 -12.68
N LYS A 3 -29.98 -63.88 -11.78
CA LYS A 3 -30.51 -62.80 -10.92
C LYS A 3 -31.44 -61.78 -11.62
N LYS A 4 -32.68 -61.66 -11.13
CA LYS A 4 -33.42 -60.38 -11.09
C LYS A 4 -32.61 -59.42 -10.21
N ARG A 5 -32.12 -58.31 -10.77
CA ARG A 5 -31.44 -57.26 -10.01
C ARG A 5 -32.02 -55.89 -10.38
N ASN A 6 -32.66 -55.28 -9.38
CA ASN A 6 -32.97 -53.86 -9.18
C ASN A 6 -33.26 -52.95 -10.38
N LYS A 7 -34.55 -52.70 -10.63
CA LYS A 7 -35.04 -51.48 -11.32
C LYS A 7 -35.82 -50.52 -10.40
N ARG A 8 -35.93 -50.84 -9.09
CA ARG A 8 -36.61 -49.99 -8.07
C ARG A 8 -35.66 -49.04 -7.32
N GLY A 9 -34.34 -49.16 -7.49
CA GLY A 9 -33.33 -48.33 -6.80
C GLY A 9 -33.20 -46.91 -7.37
N ASN A 10 -33.12 -46.78 -8.71
CA ASN A 10 -32.84 -45.49 -9.38
C ASN A 10 -33.76 -44.34 -8.97
N ASN A 11 -35.08 -44.58 -8.91
CA ASN A 11 -36.05 -43.50 -8.67
C ASN A 11 -36.04 -42.98 -7.23
N ARG A 12 -35.51 -43.75 -6.26
CA ARG A 12 -35.36 -43.29 -4.87
C ARG A 12 -34.11 -42.45 -4.70
N ASP A 13 -32.99 -42.94 -5.23
CA ASP A 13 -31.69 -42.33 -5.04
C ASP A 13 -31.58 -41.02 -5.83
N GLU A 14 -32.13 -40.97 -7.06
CA GLU A 14 -32.25 -39.74 -7.85
C GLU A 14 -33.13 -38.69 -7.15
N ARG A 15 -34.26 -39.12 -6.56
CA ARG A 15 -35.15 -38.25 -5.79
C ARG A 15 -34.50 -37.75 -4.50
N ALA A 16 -33.75 -38.60 -3.81
CA ALA A 16 -33.01 -38.21 -2.61
C ALA A 16 -31.92 -37.19 -2.94
N SER A 17 -31.15 -37.41 -4.01
CA SER A 17 -30.14 -36.44 -4.49
C SER A 17 -30.78 -35.09 -4.79
N PHE A 18 -31.89 -35.07 -5.55
CA PHE A 18 -32.60 -33.83 -5.87
C PHE A 18 -33.08 -33.07 -4.62
N ILE A 19 -33.62 -33.79 -3.63
CA ILE A 19 -34.06 -33.17 -2.37
C ILE A 19 -32.87 -32.61 -1.59
N VAL A 20 -31.75 -33.32 -1.55
CA VAL A 20 -30.49 -32.86 -0.93
C VAL A 20 -29.98 -31.61 -1.62
N ASP A 21 -29.92 -31.60 -2.95
CA ASP A 21 -29.45 -30.46 -3.74
C ASP A 21 -30.36 -29.24 -3.55
N MET A 22 -31.68 -29.43 -3.50
CA MET A 22 -32.63 -28.34 -3.24
C MET A 22 -32.46 -27.75 -1.83
N PHE A 23 -32.16 -28.57 -0.81
CA PHE A 23 -31.84 -28.03 0.53
C PHE A 23 -30.48 -27.31 0.56
N ARG A 24 -29.49 -27.73 -0.24
CA ARG A 24 -28.19 -27.05 -0.37
C ARG A 24 -28.28 -25.74 -1.14
N GLU A 25 -29.07 -25.71 -2.20
CA GLU A 25 -29.29 -24.53 -3.03
C GLU A 25 -30.11 -23.46 -2.29
N PHE A 26 -31.02 -23.89 -1.41
CA PHE A 26 -31.88 -23.01 -0.62
C PHE A 26 -31.83 -23.34 0.88
N PRO A 27 -30.69 -23.11 1.55
CA PRO A 27 -30.43 -23.57 2.92
C PRO A 27 -31.35 -22.92 3.97
N ASP A 28 -31.84 -21.70 3.74
CA ASP A 28 -32.75 -20.99 4.64
C ASP A 28 -34.24 -21.23 4.37
N ASN A 29 -34.57 -21.85 3.23
CA ASN A 29 -35.96 -22.03 2.83
C ASN A 29 -36.63 -23.14 3.66
N LYS A 30 -37.85 -22.84 4.11
CA LYS A 30 -38.70 -23.80 4.80
C LYS A 30 -39.54 -24.54 3.78
N PHE A 31 -39.17 -25.76 3.45
CA PHE A 31 -39.89 -26.57 2.50
C PHE A 31 -40.94 -27.42 3.20
N SER A 32 -42.18 -27.40 2.67
CA SER A 32 -43.20 -28.35 3.11
C SER A 32 -43.01 -29.69 2.41
N LEU A 33 -43.47 -30.77 3.03
CA LEU A 33 -43.46 -32.09 2.40
C LEU A 33 -44.13 -32.10 1.01
N LYS A 34 -45.22 -31.34 0.85
CA LYS A 34 -45.94 -31.20 -0.42
C LYS A 34 -45.08 -30.50 -1.48
N HIS A 35 -44.30 -29.49 -1.09
CA HIS A 35 -43.40 -28.76 -1.98
C HIS A 35 -42.25 -29.68 -2.43
N LEU A 36 -41.59 -30.35 -1.49
CA LEU A 36 -40.50 -31.29 -1.77
C LEU A 36 -40.95 -32.38 -2.74
N ALA A 37 -42.10 -32.99 -2.45
CA ALA A 37 -42.66 -34.06 -3.27
C ALA A 37 -43.04 -33.56 -4.68
N ALA A 38 -43.57 -32.35 -4.81
CA ALA A 38 -43.88 -31.77 -6.11
C ALA A 38 -42.61 -31.44 -6.92
N ALA A 39 -41.63 -30.81 -6.28
CA ALA A 39 -40.36 -30.42 -6.91
C ALA A 39 -39.57 -31.64 -7.40
N SER A 40 -39.58 -32.74 -6.65
CA SER A 40 -38.90 -33.99 -7.01
C SER A 40 -39.74 -34.94 -7.90
N GLY A 41 -40.79 -34.42 -8.57
CA GLY A 41 -41.61 -35.17 -9.53
C GLY A 41 -42.56 -36.23 -8.94
N GLY A 42 -42.98 -36.10 -7.69
CA GLY A 42 -43.76 -37.09 -6.91
C GLY A 42 -44.98 -36.51 -6.22
N ALA A 43 -45.78 -35.73 -6.94
CA ALA A 43 -46.96 -35.03 -6.39
C ALA A 43 -48.13 -35.97 -6.00
N ASP A 44 -48.06 -37.25 -6.37
CA ASP A 44 -49.01 -38.31 -6.09
C ASP A 44 -48.86 -38.91 -4.68
N ARG A 45 -49.77 -39.82 -4.29
CA ARG A 45 -49.81 -40.39 -2.93
C ARG A 45 -48.55 -41.20 -2.60
N ASP A 46 -48.06 -41.96 -3.57
CA ASP A 46 -46.88 -42.80 -3.41
C ASP A 46 -45.59 -41.96 -3.38
N GLY A 47 -45.49 -40.93 -4.23
CA GLY A 47 -44.38 -39.99 -4.24
C GLY A 47 -44.26 -39.17 -2.94
N ARG A 48 -45.37 -38.75 -2.33
CA ARG A 48 -45.36 -38.08 -1.01
C ARG A 48 -44.90 -39.00 0.11
N THR A 49 -45.34 -40.26 0.11
CA THR A 49 -44.92 -41.26 1.11
C THR A 49 -43.42 -41.54 1.01
N MET A 50 -42.91 -41.61 -0.22
CA MET A 50 -41.49 -41.78 -0.50
C MET A 50 -40.65 -40.57 -0.09
N THR A 51 -41.13 -39.36 -0.40
CA THR A 51 -40.50 -38.09 0.02
C THR A 51 -40.44 -38.00 1.55
N PHE A 52 -41.50 -38.42 2.24
CA PHE A 52 -41.53 -38.44 3.71
C PHE A 52 -40.48 -39.38 4.30
N ALA A 53 -40.31 -40.57 3.72
CA ALA A 53 -39.27 -41.51 4.14
C ALA A 53 -37.85 -40.96 3.90
N ILE A 54 -37.62 -40.24 2.79
CA ILE A 54 -36.33 -39.59 2.51
C ILE A 54 -36.07 -38.46 3.52
N VAL A 55 -37.03 -37.55 3.72
CA VAL A 55 -36.86 -36.43 4.65
C VAL A 55 -36.67 -36.93 6.09
N ARG A 56 -37.38 -37.98 6.49
CA ARG A 56 -37.18 -38.60 7.81
C ARG A 56 -35.76 -39.15 7.97
N GLN A 57 -35.23 -39.82 6.95
CA GLN A 57 -33.84 -40.27 6.95
C GLN A 57 -32.87 -39.09 7.06
N LEU A 58 -33.09 -38.01 6.30
CA LEU A 58 -32.28 -36.80 6.37
C LEU A 58 -32.33 -36.10 7.73
N ILE A 59 -33.44 -36.23 8.48
CA ILE A 59 -33.55 -35.75 9.86
C ILE A 59 -32.75 -36.65 10.81
N GLU A 60 -32.88 -37.98 10.67
CA GLU A 60 -32.13 -38.95 11.46
C GLU A 60 -30.61 -38.82 11.23
N ASP A 61 -30.20 -38.50 10.00
CA ASP A 61 -28.81 -38.22 9.62
C ASP A 61 -28.34 -36.80 10.01
N GLY A 62 -29.23 -35.97 10.59
CA GLY A 62 -28.92 -34.60 11.01
C GLY A 62 -28.70 -33.60 9.87
N PHE A 63 -29.02 -33.98 8.62
CA PHE A 63 -28.90 -33.12 7.45
C PHE A 63 -30.01 -32.06 7.36
N VAL A 64 -31.21 -32.38 7.85
CA VAL A 64 -32.39 -31.51 7.82
C VAL A 64 -33.05 -31.45 9.20
N GLU A 65 -33.60 -30.30 9.58
CA GLU A 65 -34.36 -30.10 10.83
C GLU A 65 -35.83 -29.76 10.56
N GLU A 66 -36.74 -30.22 11.43
CA GLU A 66 -38.15 -29.81 11.40
C GLU A 66 -38.33 -28.53 12.24
N VAL A 67 -38.54 -27.40 11.56
CA VAL A 67 -38.64 -26.06 12.19
C VAL A 67 -40.07 -25.67 12.56
N ALA A 68 -41.06 -26.37 12.00
CA ALA A 68 -42.48 -26.26 12.31
C ALA A 68 -43.20 -27.48 11.71
N ARG A 69 -44.42 -27.78 12.16
CA ARG A 69 -45.19 -28.95 11.71
C ARG A 69 -45.16 -29.11 10.19
N SER A 70 -44.49 -30.15 9.72
CA SER A 70 -44.34 -30.51 8.31
C SER A 70 -43.63 -29.45 7.44
N LYS A 71 -42.72 -28.68 8.05
CA LYS A 71 -41.82 -27.73 7.41
C LYS A 71 -40.38 -28.03 7.82
N TYR A 72 -39.54 -28.25 6.82
CA TYR A 72 -38.18 -28.72 6.98
C TYR A 72 -37.21 -27.70 6.40
N ARG A 73 -36.01 -27.62 6.97
CA ARG A 73 -34.91 -26.76 6.51
C ARG A 73 -33.60 -27.51 6.65
N LEU A 74 -32.58 -27.16 5.86
CA LEU A 74 -31.22 -27.66 6.06
C LEU A 74 -30.76 -27.38 7.50
N SER A 75 -30.17 -28.37 8.16
CA SER A 75 -29.62 -28.20 9.51
C SER A 75 -28.44 -27.24 9.48
N ARG A 76 -28.23 -26.48 10.57
CA ARG A 76 -27.05 -25.62 10.72
C ARG A 76 -25.72 -26.38 10.60
N SER A 77 -25.69 -27.63 11.04
CA SER A 77 -24.54 -28.54 10.93
C SER A 77 -24.23 -28.96 9.49
N ALA A 78 -25.20 -28.89 8.59
CA ALA A 78 -25.11 -29.38 7.21
C ALA A 78 -24.95 -28.24 6.18
N MET A 79 -24.92 -26.98 6.62
CA MET A 79 -24.64 -25.85 5.74
C MET A 79 -23.18 -25.87 5.27
N PRO A 80 -22.90 -25.45 4.00
CA PRO A 80 -21.54 -25.29 3.52
C PRO A 80 -20.77 -24.32 4.42
N ARG A 81 -19.58 -24.75 4.83
CA ARG A 81 -18.65 -23.99 5.65
C ARG A 81 -17.45 -23.63 4.79
N TYR A 82 -16.99 -22.40 4.92
CA TYR A 82 -15.82 -21.89 4.24
C TYR A 82 -14.85 -21.38 5.28
N THR A 83 -13.55 -21.45 4.97
CA THR A 83 -12.53 -20.78 5.76
C THR A 83 -12.17 -19.48 5.06
N GLY A 84 -12.04 -18.40 5.81
CA GLY A 84 -11.66 -17.12 5.24
C GLY A 84 -11.07 -16.19 6.28
N VAL A 85 -10.60 -15.04 5.82
CA VAL A 85 -9.99 -14.01 6.67
C VAL A 85 -10.97 -12.86 6.84
N VAL A 86 -11.14 -12.43 8.10
CA VAL A 86 -12.02 -11.32 8.43
C VAL A 86 -11.33 -9.99 8.12
N THR A 87 -12.06 -9.12 7.42
CA THR A 87 -11.73 -7.71 7.24
C THR A 87 -12.81 -6.87 7.90
N SER A 88 -12.41 -5.92 8.77
CA SER A 88 -13.32 -5.00 9.43
C SER A 88 -12.94 -3.54 9.18
N ILE A 89 -13.82 -2.82 8.49
CA ILE A 89 -13.67 -1.39 8.21
C ILE A 89 -14.37 -0.56 9.32
N THR A 90 -15.45 -1.08 9.88
CA THR A 90 -16.21 -0.45 10.97
C THR A 90 -16.54 -1.47 12.06
N PRO A 91 -16.79 -1.03 13.31
CA PRO A 91 -17.11 -1.95 14.41
C PRO A 91 -18.35 -2.80 14.19
N SER A 92 -19.28 -2.30 13.36
CA SER A 92 -20.59 -2.91 13.12
C SER A 92 -20.59 -4.00 12.05
N SER A 93 -19.57 -4.03 11.20
CA SER A 93 -19.59 -4.78 9.94
C SER A 93 -18.29 -5.54 9.75
N LEU A 94 -18.43 -6.84 9.47
CA LEU A 94 -17.33 -7.73 9.12
C LEU A 94 -17.54 -8.21 7.68
N TYR A 95 -16.45 -8.40 6.96
CA TYR A 95 -16.41 -9.04 5.65
C TYR A 95 -15.45 -10.21 5.74
N VAL A 96 -15.83 -11.37 5.22
CA VAL A 96 -14.96 -12.55 5.20
C VAL A 96 -14.56 -12.82 3.75
N SER A 97 -13.28 -12.67 3.45
CA SER A 97 -12.71 -13.02 2.16
C SER A 97 -12.41 -14.50 2.14
N VAL A 98 -12.96 -15.21 1.16
CA VAL A 98 -12.88 -16.66 0.99
C VAL A 98 -12.32 -16.91 -0.40
N GLU A 99 -11.25 -17.69 -0.52
CA GLU A 99 -10.55 -17.90 -1.80
C GLU A 99 -11.45 -18.56 -2.85
N GLU A 100 -12.37 -19.43 -2.42
CA GLU A 100 -13.32 -20.12 -3.30
C GLU A 100 -14.50 -19.25 -3.75
N LEU A 101 -14.62 -18.01 -3.25
CA LEU A 101 -15.72 -17.09 -3.56
C LEU A 101 -15.20 -15.83 -4.25
N GLU A 102 -15.84 -15.42 -5.34
CA GLU A 102 -15.46 -14.20 -6.08
C GLU A 102 -15.78 -12.90 -5.33
N SER A 103 -16.66 -12.95 -4.32
CA SER A 103 -17.09 -11.80 -3.52
C SER A 103 -16.99 -12.11 -2.03
N ASP A 104 -16.65 -11.10 -1.24
CA ASP A 104 -16.62 -11.21 0.22
C ASP A 104 -18.00 -11.52 0.81
N VAL A 105 -18.00 -12.26 1.92
CA VAL A 105 -19.20 -12.58 2.70
C VAL A 105 -19.40 -11.53 3.78
N PHE A 106 -20.49 -10.77 3.68
CA PHE A 106 -20.89 -9.83 4.72
C PHE A 106 -21.39 -10.56 5.97
N VAL A 107 -20.84 -10.19 7.13
CA VAL A 107 -21.24 -10.72 8.44
C VAL A 107 -21.55 -9.56 9.36
N SER A 108 -22.80 -9.52 9.87
CA SER A 108 -23.17 -8.55 10.90
C SER A 108 -22.44 -8.86 12.22
N ARG A 109 -22.14 -7.86 13.04
CA ARG A 109 -21.40 -8.07 14.30
C ARG A 109 -22.06 -9.09 15.25
N ARG A 110 -23.39 -9.21 15.22
CA ARG A 110 -24.14 -10.21 16.02
C ARG A 110 -23.85 -11.65 15.60
N ASN A 111 -23.49 -11.85 14.34
CA ASN A 111 -23.16 -13.15 13.75
C ASN A 111 -21.64 -13.33 13.63
N GLY A 112 -20.84 -12.48 14.28
CA GLY A 112 -19.39 -12.45 14.14
C GLY A 112 -18.63 -13.38 15.06
N CYS A 113 -19.27 -14.02 16.04
CA CYS A 113 -18.62 -14.93 17.01
C CYS A 113 -17.36 -14.33 17.67
N GLY A 114 -17.40 -13.03 18.02
CA GLY A 114 -16.25 -12.34 18.62
C GLY A 114 -15.03 -12.19 17.68
N ALA A 115 -15.19 -12.41 16.37
CA ALA A 115 -14.12 -12.26 15.41
C ALA A 115 -13.66 -10.79 15.26
N LEU A 116 -12.37 -10.65 15.00
CA LEU A 116 -11.65 -9.39 14.87
C LEU A 116 -11.04 -9.27 13.47
N ASP A 117 -10.52 -8.07 13.15
CA ASP A 117 -9.82 -7.85 11.89
C ASP A 117 -8.55 -8.71 11.81
N GLY A 118 -8.41 -9.45 10.71
CA GLY A 118 -7.31 -10.39 10.47
C GLY A 118 -7.50 -11.78 11.07
N ASP A 119 -8.59 -12.05 11.79
CA ASP A 119 -8.88 -13.40 12.28
C ASP A 119 -9.17 -14.35 11.10
N SER A 120 -8.63 -15.56 11.17
CA SER A 120 -9.06 -16.66 10.31
C SER A 120 -10.28 -17.32 10.94
N VAL A 121 -11.34 -17.49 10.15
CA VAL A 121 -12.65 -17.92 10.64
C VAL A 121 -13.28 -18.97 9.76
N GLU A 122 -14.11 -19.80 10.37
CA GLU A 122 -15.06 -20.65 9.68
C GLU A 122 -16.39 -19.91 9.55
N VAL A 123 -16.85 -19.67 8.32
CA VAL A 123 -18.08 -18.93 8.00
C VAL A 123 -19.08 -19.83 7.27
N VAL A 124 -20.34 -19.72 7.66
CA VAL A 124 -21.48 -20.32 6.97
C VAL A 124 -22.21 -19.23 6.19
N VAL A 125 -22.34 -19.41 4.87
CA VAL A 125 -23.03 -18.45 4.00
C VAL A 125 -24.53 -18.70 4.03
N ALA A 126 -25.27 -17.73 4.57
CA ALA A 126 -26.72 -17.70 4.65
C ALA A 126 -27.22 -16.64 3.67
N ARG A 127 -27.52 -17.08 2.43
CA ARG A 127 -28.21 -16.33 1.35
C ARG A 127 -27.35 -15.38 0.47
N ARG A 128 -27.77 -15.29 -0.80
CA ARG A 128 -27.52 -14.13 -1.70
C ARG A 128 -28.59 -13.05 -1.45
N SER A 129 -28.19 -11.86 -1.01
CA SER A 129 -29.09 -10.70 -0.94
C SER A 129 -29.68 -10.36 -2.33
N ARG A 130 -30.78 -9.60 -2.38
CA ARG A 130 -31.41 -9.13 -3.64
C ARG A 130 -30.43 -8.35 -4.53
N ASP A 131 -29.38 -7.80 -3.93
CA ASP A 131 -28.34 -6.99 -4.59
C ASP A 131 -27.06 -7.77 -4.90
N GLY A 132 -27.06 -9.11 -4.73
CA GLY A 132 -25.92 -9.97 -5.06
C GLY A 132 -24.86 -10.13 -3.97
N VAL A 133 -24.97 -9.42 -2.85
CA VAL A 133 -24.05 -9.55 -1.70
C VAL A 133 -24.28 -10.87 -0.97
N LEU A 134 -23.21 -11.62 -0.68
CA LEU A 134 -23.24 -12.82 0.14
C LEU A 134 -23.35 -12.44 1.60
N GLU A 135 -24.30 -13.02 2.34
CA GLU A 135 -24.42 -12.84 3.79
C GLU A 135 -24.02 -14.13 4.51
N GLY A 136 -23.44 -14.02 5.70
CA GLY A 136 -22.97 -15.18 6.45
C GLY A 136 -23.01 -15.04 7.97
N THR A 137 -22.67 -16.14 8.64
CA THR A 137 -22.48 -16.24 10.09
C THR A 137 -21.19 -16.96 10.37
N ILE A 138 -20.31 -16.34 11.18
CA ILE A 138 -19.09 -16.96 11.65
C ILE A 138 -19.47 -17.98 12.73
N VAL A 139 -19.01 -19.22 12.56
CA VAL A 139 -19.28 -20.31 13.50
C VAL A 139 -18.12 -20.55 14.45
N ALA A 140 -16.89 -20.25 14.04
CA ALA A 140 -15.70 -20.35 14.87
C ALA A 140 -14.60 -19.42 14.37
N VAL A 141 -13.81 -18.89 15.31
CA VAL A 141 -12.50 -18.31 15.02
C VAL A 141 -11.48 -19.45 15.07
N THR A 142 -10.87 -19.78 13.93
CA THR A 142 -9.93 -20.89 13.83
C THR A 142 -8.51 -20.45 14.22
N GLU A 143 -8.16 -19.20 13.94
CA GLU A 143 -6.89 -18.60 14.31
C GLU A 143 -7.09 -17.12 14.60
N ARG A 144 -6.58 -16.65 15.74
CA ARG A 144 -6.64 -15.23 16.13
C ARG A 144 -5.54 -14.45 15.44
N SER A 145 -5.91 -13.26 14.99
CA SER A 145 -4.99 -12.26 14.45
C SER A 145 -3.91 -11.92 15.48
N THR A 146 -2.65 -11.93 15.05
CA THR A 146 -1.50 -11.48 15.86
C THR A 146 -1.33 -9.96 15.81
N LYS A 147 -2.19 -9.26 15.08
CA LYS A 147 -2.15 -7.79 14.97
C LYS A 147 -2.31 -7.16 16.36
N PRO A 148 -1.39 -6.28 16.76
CA PRO A 148 -1.50 -5.63 18.04
C PRO A 148 -2.56 -4.52 18.01
N TYR A 149 -3.07 -4.20 19.19
CA TYR A 149 -3.91 -3.06 19.50
C TYR A 149 -3.15 -2.11 20.39
N ILE A 150 -3.45 -0.83 20.24
CA ILE A 150 -2.88 0.22 21.07
C ILE A 150 -3.97 0.85 21.88
N GLY A 151 -3.69 1.08 23.15
CA GLY A 151 -4.60 1.78 24.01
C GLY A 151 -3.95 2.32 25.26
N THR A 152 -4.76 3.01 26.05
CA THR A 152 -4.32 3.60 27.32
C THR A 152 -4.79 2.73 28.47
N ALA A 153 -3.87 2.44 29.40
CA ALA A 153 -4.10 1.63 30.58
C ALA A 153 -4.91 2.40 31.63
N GLN A 154 -5.96 1.76 32.13
CA GLN A 154 -6.74 2.16 33.30
C GLN A 154 -6.63 1.08 34.36
N LEU A 155 -6.09 1.44 35.51
CA LEU A 155 -5.84 0.50 36.59
C LEU A 155 -7.00 0.43 37.58
N THR A 156 -7.28 -0.80 38.01
CA THR A 156 -8.09 -1.08 39.20
C THR A 156 -7.26 -1.90 40.19
N ALA A 157 -7.86 -2.32 41.31
CA ALA A 157 -7.15 -3.07 42.35
C ALA A 157 -6.45 -4.34 41.81
N ASN A 158 -7.09 -5.09 40.91
CA ASN A 158 -6.60 -6.39 40.43
C ASN A 158 -6.50 -6.51 38.90
N SER A 159 -6.93 -5.49 38.15
CA SER A 159 -7.10 -5.56 36.71
C SER A 159 -6.55 -4.32 36.04
N ILE A 160 -6.01 -4.50 34.84
CA ILE A 160 -5.67 -3.43 33.92
C ILE A 160 -6.68 -3.50 32.77
N PHE A 161 -7.34 -2.39 32.48
CA PHE A 161 -8.22 -2.25 31.33
C PHE A 161 -7.53 -1.35 30.30
N VAL A 162 -7.35 -1.85 29.08
CA VAL A 162 -6.72 -1.08 28.01
C VAL A 162 -7.81 -0.58 27.09
N THR A 163 -8.05 0.73 27.11
CA THR A 163 -9.00 1.37 26.21
C THR A 163 -8.32 1.61 24.87
N PRO A 164 -8.73 0.93 23.79
CA PRO A 164 -8.07 1.05 22.49
C PRO A 164 -8.26 2.45 21.88
N ASP A 165 -7.22 2.96 21.24
CA ASP A 165 -7.29 4.21 20.47
C ASP A 165 -8.12 4.02 19.20
N SER A 166 -7.96 2.86 18.56
CA SER A 166 -8.65 2.51 17.34
C SER A 166 -10.13 2.28 17.62
N ARG A 167 -10.99 3.07 16.97
CA ARG A 167 -12.44 2.89 17.04
C ARG A 167 -12.92 1.55 16.49
N ARG A 168 -12.07 0.75 15.84
CA ARG A 168 -12.40 -0.57 15.28
C ARG A 168 -12.80 -1.58 16.36
N LEU A 169 -12.23 -1.44 17.57
CA LEU A 169 -12.62 -2.20 18.75
C LEU A 169 -13.38 -1.30 19.72
N ALA A 170 -14.66 -1.58 19.92
CA ALA A 170 -15.54 -0.75 20.74
C ALA A 170 -15.60 -1.17 22.23
N THR A 171 -14.61 -1.93 22.70
CA THR A 171 -14.55 -2.48 24.05
C THR A 171 -13.12 -2.48 24.57
N ASP A 172 -12.96 -2.44 25.90
CA ASP A 172 -11.65 -2.48 26.52
C ASP A 172 -11.05 -3.88 26.49
N ILE A 173 -9.73 -3.97 26.51
CA ILE A 173 -8.99 -5.23 26.59
C ILE A 173 -8.57 -5.46 28.04
N TYR A 174 -8.87 -6.64 28.56
CA TYR A 174 -8.53 -7.01 29.93
C TYR A 174 -7.11 -7.60 30.01
N LEU A 175 -6.33 -7.11 30.97
CA LEU A 175 -5.03 -7.66 31.35
C LEU A 175 -5.00 -7.94 32.86
N SER A 176 -4.33 -9.03 33.25
CA SER A 176 -4.12 -9.35 34.67
C SER A 176 -3.02 -8.49 35.27
N ARG A 177 -3.36 -7.67 36.28
CA ARG A 177 -2.38 -6.83 36.99
C ARG A 177 -1.31 -7.66 37.72
N LYS A 178 -1.63 -8.89 38.11
CA LYS A 178 -0.66 -9.81 38.72
C LYS A 178 0.45 -10.21 37.73
N ARG A 179 0.13 -10.26 36.43
CA ARG A 179 1.07 -10.62 35.36
C ARG A 179 1.96 -9.44 34.95
N TYR A 180 1.41 -8.22 35.02
CA TYR A 180 2.09 -6.98 34.61
C TYR A 180 2.05 -5.92 35.74
N PRO A 181 2.72 -6.14 36.89
CA PRO A 181 2.72 -5.21 38.01
C PRO A 181 3.41 -3.87 37.74
N GLU A 182 4.24 -3.79 36.71
CA GLU A 182 5.01 -2.62 36.27
C GLU A 182 4.19 -1.59 35.50
N VAL A 183 3.03 -1.99 34.95
CA VAL A 183 2.14 -1.08 34.22
C VAL A 183 1.52 -0.08 35.19
N GLU A 184 1.59 1.20 34.84
CA GLU A 184 1.00 2.28 35.60
C GLU A 184 -0.27 2.84 34.92
N ASP A 185 -1.07 3.57 35.70
CA ASP A 185 -2.25 4.26 35.18
C ASP A 185 -1.85 5.34 34.17
N GLY A 186 -2.55 5.39 33.04
CA GLY A 186 -2.26 6.29 31.93
C GLY A 186 -1.11 5.85 31.02
N ASP A 187 -0.54 4.66 31.22
CA ASP A 187 0.46 4.12 30.29
C ASP A 187 -0.17 3.78 28.93
N LYS A 188 0.57 4.05 27.87
CA LYS A 188 0.24 3.63 26.51
C LYS A 188 0.81 2.24 26.28
N LEU A 189 -0.05 1.29 25.94
CA LEU A 189 0.31 -0.12 25.82
C LEU A 189 0.05 -0.65 24.42
N LEU A 190 0.97 -1.48 23.95
CA LEU A 190 0.79 -2.35 22.80
C LEU A 190 0.36 -3.73 23.30
N VAL A 191 -0.82 -4.19 22.91
CA VAL A 191 -1.43 -5.42 23.42
C VAL A 191 -1.96 -6.29 22.30
N ARG A 192 -1.90 -7.61 22.43
CA ARG A 192 -2.56 -8.56 21.50
C ARG A 192 -3.74 -9.20 22.19
N ILE A 193 -4.84 -9.45 21.46
CA ILE A 193 -5.97 -10.21 22.00
C ILE A 193 -5.68 -11.69 21.82
N ILE A 194 -5.61 -12.42 22.93
CA ILE A 194 -5.28 -13.85 22.94
C ILE A 194 -6.53 -14.73 23.08
N ASP A 195 -7.58 -14.23 23.72
CA ASP A 195 -8.85 -14.94 23.84
C ASP A 195 -10.04 -13.96 23.94
N TRP A 196 -11.18 -14.41 23.45
CA TRP A 196 -12.47 -13.75 23.65
C TRP A 196 -13.58 -14.79 23.56
N ALA A 197 -13.84 -15.47 24.68
CA ALA A 197 -14.79 -16.56 24.72
C ALA A 197 -16.24 -16.07 24.59
N GLU A 198 -17.10 -16.95 24.07
CA GLU A 198 -18.52 -16.64 23.89
C GLU A 198 -19.20 -16.38 25.25
N GLY A 199 -19.72 -15.16 25.43
CA GLY A 199 -20.36 -14.71 26.67
C GLY A 199 -19.50 -13.74 27.50
N ASP A 200 -18.21 -13.65 27.21
CA ASP A 200 -17.33 -12.69 27.87
C ASP A 200 -17.61 -11.26 27.40
N ARG A 201 -17.62 -10.35 28.37
CA ARG A 201 -17.86 -8.92 28.11
C ARG A 201 -16.63 -8.24 27.49
N LEU A 202 -15.44 -8.68 27.86
CA LEU A 202 -14.16 -8.07 27.47
C LEU A 202 -13.22 -9.19 26.97
N PRO A 203 -12.46 -8.96 25.88
CA PRO A 203 -11.39 -9.86 25.47
C PRO A 203 -10.23 -9.88 26.47
N GLU A 204 -9.56 -11.03 26.58
CA GLU A 204 -8.29 -11.16 27.31
C GLU A 204 -7.12 -10.81 26.40
N GLY A 205 -6.23 -9.95 26.90
CA GLY A 205 -5.04 -9.50 26.20
C GLY A 205 -3.74 -10.06 26.76
N GLU A 206 -2.70 -9.91 25.97
CA GLU A 206 -1.31 -10.06 26.34
C GLU A 206 -0.57 -8.74 26.08
N LEU A 207 0.22 -8.29 27.05
CA LEU A 207 1.07 -7.11 26.88
C LEU A 207 2.24 -7.50 25.97
N VAL A 208 2.37 -6.78 24.85
CA VAL A 208 3.53 -6.89 23.97
C VAL A 208 4.62 -5.92 24.45
N GLU A 209 4.24 -4.66 24.65
CA GLU A 209 5.17 -3.59 25.02
C GLU A 209 4.45 -2.47 25.79
N SER A 210 5.12 -1.89 26.79
CA SER A 210 4.70 -0.62 27.40
C SER A 210 5.49 0.51 26.75
N LEU A 211 4.80 1.42 26.06
CA LEU A 211 5.41 2.46 25.25
C LEU A 211 5.79 3.71 26.06
N GLY A 212 5.19 3.89 27.24
CA GLY A 212 5.40 5.05 28.09
C GLY A 212 4.10 5.74 28.51
N LYS A 213 4.16 7.02 28.86
CA LYS A 213 2.98 7.79 29.31
C LYS A 213 2.21 8.37 28.14
N ALA A 214 0.89 8.20 28.14
CA ALA A 214 0.02 8.82 27.14
C ALA A 214 0.20 10.35 27.13
N GLY A 215 0.26 10.93 25.93
CA GLY A 215 0.50 12.35 25.69
C GLY A 215 1.98 12.77 25.63
N ASP A 216 2.92 11.87 25.92
CA ASP A 216 4.33 12.10 25.58
C ASP A 216 4.59 11.88 24.08
N ASN A 217 5.43 12.72 23.47
CA ASN A 217 5.57 12.74 22.02
C ASN A 217 6.16 11.43 21.47
N ASP A 218 7.26 10.95 22.07
CA ASP A 218 7.87 9.67 21.67
C ASP A 218 6.89 8.51 21.83
N THR A 219 6.13 8.50 22.92
CA THR A 219 5.12 7.48 23.20
C THR A 219 4.01 7.46 22.13
N GLU A 220 3.47 8.62 21.75
CA GLU A 220 2.43 8.71 20.72
C GLU A 220 2.97 8.37 19.32
N MET A 221 4.22 8.72 19.01
CA MET A 221 4.84 8.36 17.73
C MET A 221 5.12 6.86 17.63
N HIS A 222 5.67 6.24 18.67
CA HIS A 222 5.85 4.78 18.72
C HIS A 222 4.52 4.05 18.66
N ALA A 223 3.47 4.61 19.27
CA ALA A 223 2.12 4.09 19.14
C ALA A 223 1.67 4.09 17.67
N ILE A 224 1.78 5.23 16.96
CA ILE A 224 1.40 5.28 15.54
C ILE A 224 2.18 4.24 14.73
N LEU A 225 3.50 4.13 14.93
CA LEU A 225 4.34 3.16 14.22
C LEU A 225 3.88 1.72 14.45
N ALA A 226 3.60 1.35 15.70
CA ALA A 226 3.13 0.02 16.03
C ALA A 226 1.69 -0.27 15.53
N GLU A 227 0.80 0.73 15.45
CA GLU A 227 -0.56 0.54 14.89
C GLU A 227 -0.51 0.16 13.41
N PHE A 228 0.44 0.74 12.67
CA PHE A 228 0.63 0.48 11.24
C PHE A 228 1.62 -0.65 10.96
N ASP A 229 2.06 -1.38 11.98
CA ASP A 229 3.03 -2.48 11.87
C ASP A 229 4.33 -2.03 11.18
N LEU A 230 4.80 -0.83 11.54
CA LEU A 230 6.00 -0.23 10.98
C LEU A 230 7.19 -0.44 11.93
N PRO A 231 8.16 -1.29 11.58
CA PRO A 231 9.30 -1.59 12.44
C PRO A 231 10.21 -0.36 12.56
N TYR A 232 10.31 0.18 13.75
CA TYR A 232 11.06 1.42 14.02
C TYR A 232 12.47 1.17 14.59
N HIS A 233 12.78 -0.08 14.93
CA HIS A 233 14.12 -0.54 15.30
C HIS A 233 14.61 -1.59 14.31
N PHE A 234 15.93 -1.65 14.12
CA PHE A 234 16.59 -2.76 13.43
C PHE A 234 17.01 -3.80 14.46
N ASP A 235 16.87 -5.07 14.10
CA ASP A 235 17.42 -6.15 14.91
C ASP A 235 18.95 -6.04 15.00
N GLU A 236 19.53 -6.46 16.13
CA GLU A 236 20.97 -6.30 16.39
C GLU A 236 21.85 -6.98 15.35
N ASP A 237 21.40 -8.11 14.78
CA ASP A 237 22.12 -8.82 13.73
C ASP A 237 22.13 -8.04 12.41
N VAL A 238 21.04 -7.34 12.07
CA VAL A 238 20.99 -6.40 10.94
C VAL A 238 21.96 -5.24 11.15
N ILE A 239 21.98 -4.65 12.35
CA ILE A 239 22.92 -3.56 12.69
C ILE A 239 24.36 -4.04 12.55
N ARG A 240 24.72 -5.16 13.19
CA ARG A 240 26.07 -5.75 13.10
C ARG A 240 26.46 -6.08 11.66
N ALA A 241 25.53 -6.60 10.86
CA ALA A 241 25.77 -6.89 9.45
C ALA A 241 26.09 -5.60 8.68
N ALA A 242 25.32 -4.52 8.87
CA ALA A 242 25.58 -3.25 8.23
C ALA A 242 26.90 -2.60 8.66
N GLU A 243 27.24 -2.65 9.96
CA GLU A 243 28.51 -2.15 10.49
C GLU A 243 29.73 -2.90 9.95
N SER A 244 29.58 -4.19 9.63
CA SER A 244 30.65 -5.01 9.07
C SER A 244 30.96 -4.72 7.59
N ILE A 245 30.10 -3.97 6.90
CA ILE A 245 30.31 -3.62 5.49
C ILE A 245 31.44 -2.59 5.38
N SER A 246 32.49 -2.96 4.63
CA SER A 246 33.61 -2.07 4.37
C SER A 246 33.19 -0.90 3.47
N GLY A 247 33.64 0.30 3.83
CA GLY A 247 33.53 1.50 2.99
C GLY A 247 34.79 1.78 2.17
N GLU A 248 35.75 0.85 2.15
CA GLU A 248 37.02 1.03 1.43
C GLU A 248 36.80 1.03 -0.08
N ILE A 249 37.25 2.09 -0.74
CA ILE A 249 37.24 2.22 -2.19
C ILE A 249 38.56 1.68 -2.72
N THR A 250 38.50 0.50 -3.35
CA THR A 250 39.70 -0.18 -3.87
C THR A 250 39.98 0.22 -5.32
N GLU A 251 41.26 0.26 -5.70
CA GLU A 251 41.69 0.51 -7.09
C GLU A 251 41.11 -0.51 -8.09
N GLU A 252 40.93 -1.76 -7.65
CA GLU A 252 40.29 -2.79 -8.47
C GLU A 252 38.85 -2.40 -8.82
N GLU A 253 38.07 -1.93 -7.85
CA GLU A 253 36.68 -1.52 -8.09
C GLU A 253 36.61 -0.20 -8.87
N ILE A 254 37.52 0.75 -8.63
CA ILE A 254 37.65 1.97 -9.46
C ILE A 254 37.84 1.60 -10.93
N SER A 255 38.73 0.64 -11.22
CA SER A 255 39.04 0.23 -12.61
C SER A 255 37.86 -0.38 -13.38
N ARG A 256 36.82 -0.83 -12.68
CA ARG A 256 35.59 -1.42 -13.27
C ARG A 256 34.51 -0.38 -13.54
N ARG A 257 34.71 0.85 -13.10
CA ARG A 257 33.72 1.94 -13.15
C ARG A 257 34.20 3.03 -14.10
N ARG A 258 33.26 3.78 -14.65
CA ARG A 258 33.59 5.03 -15.34
C ARG A 258 33.97 6.07 -14.28
N ASP A 259 35.21 6.54 -14.33
CA ASP A 259 35.69 7.60 -13.44
C ASP A 259 35.11 8.95 -13.88
N MET A 260 34.43 9.62 -12.95
CA MET A 260 33.82 10.93 -13.15
C MET A 260 34.18 11.90 -12.03
N ARG A 261 35.22 11.58 -11.23
CA ARG A 261 35.67 12.43 -10.12
C ARG A 261 36.22 13.79 -10.56
N ASP A 262 36.55 13.93 -11.85
CA ASP A 262 37.02 15.18 -12.47
C ASP A 262 35.87 16.09 -12.94
N ARG A 263 34.62 15.60 -12.92
CA ARG A 263 33.44 16.35 -13.33
C ARG A 263 32.93 17.20 -12.18
N VAL A 264 32.44 18.41 -12.48
CA VAL A 264 31.74 19.22 -11.48
C VAL A 264 30.44 18.51 -11.13
N THR A 265 30.34 18.05 -9.90
CA THR A 265 29.23 17.26 -9.37
C THR A 265 28.75 17.85 -8.05
N PHE A 266 27.43 17.93 -7.85
CA PHE A 266 26.84 18.39 -6.60
C PHE A 266 25.47 17.77 -6.32
N THR A 267 25.05 17.83 -5.05
CA THR A 267 23.70 17.44 -4.62
C THR A 267 22.87 18.68 -4.30
N ILE A 268 21.54 18.61 -4.45
CA ILE A 268 20.61 19.68 -4.07
C ILE A 268 19.42 19.09 -3.31
N ASP A 269 19.42 19.30 -2.00
CA ASP A 269 18.54 18.59 -1.07
C ASP A 269 17.87 19.54 -0.06
N PRO A 270 16.87 19.09 0.72
CA PRO A 270 16.43 19.81 1.91
C PRO A 270 17.58 20.02 2.91
N ALA A 271 17.56 21.13 3.64
CA ALA A 271 18.62 21.48 4.60
C ALA A 271 18.81 20.41 5.70
N ASP A 272 17.73 19.74 6.10
CA ASP A 272 17.65 18.70 7.12
C ASP A 272 17.99 17.28 6.61
N ALA A 273 18.16 17.09 5.30
CA ALA A 273 18.52 15.79 4.72
C ALA A 273 19.95 15.35 5.12
N LYS A 274 20.14 14.05 5.32
CA LYS A 274 21.44 13.43 5.68
C LYS A 274 21.86 12.34 4.69
N ASP A 275 20.88 11.79 3.99
CA ASP A 275 20.91 10.76 2.97
C ASP A 275 20.78 11.42 1.59
N PHE A 276 21.91 11.69 0.94
CA PHE A 276 21.93 12.26 -0.40
C PHE A 276 21.97 11.12 -1.41
N ASP A 277 20.82 10.75 -1.96
CA ASP A 277 20.69 9.60 -2.86
C ASP A 277 21.09 9.93 -4.30
N ASP A 278 20.98 11.20 -4.69
CA ASP A 278 21.22 11.67 -6.05
C ASP A 278 22.15 12.88 -6.14
N ALA A 279 22.91 12.94 -7.24
CA ALA A 279 23.79 14.05 -7.58
C ALA A 279 23.70 14.34 -9.09
N LEU A 280 23.95 15.59 -9.46
CA LEU A 280 24.06 16.02 -10.84
C LEU A 280 25.49 16.41 -11.17
N SER A 281 25.97 16.01 -12.35
CA SER A 281 27.19 16.53 -12.93
C SER A 281 26.93 17.24 -14.25
N ILE A 282 27.76 18.21 -14.60
CA ILE A 282 27.72 18.81 -15.93
C ILE A 282 29.12 19.12 -16.45
N THR A 283 29.34 18.91 -17.74
CA THR A 283 30.57 19.32 -18.43
C THR A 283 30.29 19.67 -19.88
N GLU A 284 30.86 20.76 -20.37
CA GLU A 284 30.82 21.09 -21.79
C GLU A 284 31.72 20.12 -22.57
N GLN A 285 31.18 19.45 -23.58
CA GLN A 285 31.95 18.55 -24.44
C GLN A 285 32.43 19.27 -25.70
N GLU A 286 31.52 20.04 -26.30
CA GLU A 286 31.71 20.85 -27.50
C GLU A 286 30.82 22.09 -27.34
N GLN A 287 31.06 23.15 -28.12
CA GLN A 287 30.29 24.39 -28.02
C GLN A 287 28.78 24.12 -28.15
N GLY A 288 28.03 24.40 -27.08
CA GLY A 288 26.57 24.19 -27.02
C GLY A 288 26.13 22.73 -26.83
N VAL A 289 27.07 21.83 -26.47
CA VAL A 289 26.78 20.43 -26.19
C VAL A 289 27.32 20.03 -24.82
N TRP A 290 26.41 19.59 -23.97
CA TRP A 290 26.65 19.30 -22.56
C TRP A 290 26.57 17.80 -22.30
N GLU A 291 27.49 17.27 -21.51
CA GLU A 291 27.33 15.97 -20.86
C GLU A 291 26.76 16.21 -19.46
N VAL A 292 25.52 15.75 -19.23
CA VAL A 292 24.85 15.82 -17.94
C VAL A 292 24.77 14.43 -17.33
N GLY A 293 25.30 14.28 -16.12
CA GLY A 293 25.23 13.05 -15.34
C GLY A 293 24.15 13.15 -14.28
N VAL A 294 23.29 12.11 -14.21
CA VAL A 294 22.42 11.85 -13.07
C VAL A 294 23.00 10.65 -12.33
N HIS A 295 23.52 10.87 -11.14
CA HIS A 295 24.23 9.86 -10.35
C HIS A 295 23.37 9.44 -9.16
N ILE A 296 23.03 8.16 -9.09
CA ILE A 296 22.29 7.59 -7.96
C ILE A 296 23.25 6.75 -7.12
N ALA A 297 23.18 6.84 -5.80
CA ALA A 297 23.96 6.00 -4.89
C ALA A 297 23.90 4.51 -5.30
N ASP A 298 25.06 3.83 -5.40
CA ASP A 298 25.12 2.40 -5.75
C ASP A 298 24.82 1.52 -4.52
N VAL A 299 23.60 1.62 -3.99
CA VAL A 299 23.13 0.83 -2.84
C VAL A 299 23.34 -0.66 -3.06
N THR A 300 23.18 -1.13 -4.31
CA THR A 300 23.31 -2.54 -4.69
C THR A 300 24.75 -3.08 -4.63
N TYR A 301 25.75 -2.19 -4.54
CA TYR A 301 27.12 -2.59 -4.27
C TYR A 301 27.29 -3.08 -2.82
N TYR A 302 26.63 -2.41 -1.86
CA TYR A 302 26.72 -2.73 -0.44
C TYR A 302 25.66 -3.73 0.02
N VAL A 303 24.46 -3.68 -0.56
CA VAL A 303 23.32 -4.52 -0.19
C VAL A 303 23.10 -5.58 -1.27
N THR A 304 23.62 -6.79 -1.02
CA THR A 304 23.55 -7.90 -1.99
C THR A 304 22.33 -8.78 -1.75
N PRO A 305 21.73 -9.36 -2.82
CA PRO A 305 20.58 -10.27 -2.69
C PRO A 305 20.82 -11.41 -1.70
N GLY A 306 19.86 -11.64 -0.80
CA GLY A 306 19.90 -12.70 0.21
C GLY A 306 20.76 -12.40 1.44
N SER A 307 21.42 -11.24 1.50
CA SER A 307 22.07 -10.77 2.74
C SER A 307 21.04 -10.42 3.83
N VAL A 308 21.47 -10.39 5.08
CA VAL A 308 20.63 -10.00 6.24
C VAL A 308 20.00 -8.63 6.01
N VAL A 309 20.82 -7.64 5.62
CA VAL A 309 20.35 -6.27 5.32
C VAL A 309 19.38 -6.24 4.13
N ASN A 310 19.61 -7.05 3.10
CA ASN A 310 18.69 -7.11 1.95
C ASN A 310 17.31 -7.66 2.35
N ASN A 311 17.26 -8.67 3.21
CA ASN A 311 15.99 -9.26 3.64
C ASN A 311 15.19 -8.25 4.48
N GLU A 312 15.87 -7.53 5.39
CA GLU A 312 15.27 -6.43 6.15
C GLU A 312 14.74 -5.32 5.23
N ALA A 313 15.55 -4.89 4.26
CA ALA A 313 15.16 -3.84 3.31
C ALA A 313 13.95 -4.25 2.47
N LEU A 314 13.85 -5.53 2.11
CA LEU A 314 12.71 -6.10 1.38
C LEU A 314 11.43 -6.08 2.23
N GLU A 315 11.53 -6.40 3.52
CA GLU A 315 10.40 -6.38 4.45
C GLU A 315 9.90 -4.96 4.71
N ARG A 316 10.81 -4.01 4.90
CA ARG A 316 10.47 -2.58 5.07
C ARG A 316 9.94 -1.94 3.79
N ALA A 317 10.46 -2.36 2.63
CA ALA A 317 10.18 -1.88 1.27
C ALA A 317 10.46 -0.39 0.97
N THR A 318 10.28 0.52 1.93
CA THR A 318 10.51 1.96 1.80
C THR A 318 10.81 2.59 3.16
N SER A 319 11.54 3.71 3.17
CA SER A 319 11.61 4.57 4.34
C SER A 319 10.25 5.23 4.59
N VAL A 320 9.87 5.40 5.86
CA VAL A 320 8.64 6.08 6.28
C VAL A 320 9.00 7.40 6.96
N TYR A 321 8.52 8.50 6.40
CA TYR A 321 8.78 9.84 6.91
C TYR A 321 7.58 10.31 7.74
N LEU A 322 7.79 10.44 9.05
CA LEU A 322 6.86 11.04 9.99
C LEU A 322 7.15 12.54 10.13
N VAL A 323 6.33 13.23 10.91
CA VAL A 323 6.48 14.69 11.11
C VAL A 323 7.79 15.03 11.82
N ASP A 324 8.21 14.21 12.79
CA ASP A 324 9.35 14.47 13.67
C ASP A 324 10.57 13.56 13.41
N ARG A 325 10.37 12.41 12.75
CA ARG A 325 11.42 11.40 12.51
C ARG A 325 11.24 10.65 11.21
N THR A 326 12.30 9.95 10.81
CA THR A 326 12.29 9.01 9.69
C THR A 326 12.51 7.60 10.22
N VAL A 327 11.71 6.64 9.78
CA VAL A 327 11.98 5.21 9.93
C VAL A 327 12.67 4.76 8.64
N PRO A 328 13.99 4.54 8.65
CA PRO A 328 14.72 4.28 7.43
C PRO A 328 14.54 2.83 6.96
N MET A 329 14.61 2.64 5.64
CA MET A 329 14.62 1.31 5.01
C MET A 329 15.94 0.55 5.29
N LEU A 330 17.04 1.29 5.42
CA LEU A 330 18.39 0.75 5.62
C LEU A 330 18.99 1.30 6.92
N PRO A 331 19.87 0.54 7.59
CA PRO A 331 20.60 1.05 8.76
C PRO A 331 21.41 2.32 8.44
N GLU A 332 21.59 3.19 9.45
CA GLU A 332 22.22 4.51 9.29
C GLU A 332 23.62 4.46 8.65
N ARG A 333 24.40 3.43 9.00
CA ARG A 333 25.73 3.18 8.40
C ARG A 333 25.68 3.08 6.87
N LEU A 334 24.59 2.60 6.31
CA LEU A 334 24.43 2.53 4.85
C LEU A 334 23.83 3.82 4.31
N CYS A 335 22.67 4.26 4.80
CA CYS A 335 21.96 5.39 4.20
C CYS A 335 22.67 6.73 4.40
N ASN A 336 23.18 7.02 5.61
CA ASN A 336 23.77 8.32 5.94
C ASN A 336 25.28 8.39 5.66
N ASP A 337 25.88 7.24 5.33
CA ASP A 337 27.34 7.13 5.25
C ASP A 337 27.86 6.49 3.97
N LEU A 338 27.75 5.17 3.80
CA LEU A 338 28.34 4.50 2.65
C LEU A 338 27.65 4.87 1.32
N CYS A 339 26.33 5.02 1.34
CA CYS A 339 25.53 5.34 0.15
C CYS A 339 25.35 6.86 -0.05
N SER A 340 25.28 7.65 1.03
CA SER A 340 25.08 9.10 0.93
C SER A 340 26.19 9.77 0.12
N LEU A 341 25.81 10.52 -0.91
CA LEU A 341 26.69 11.23 -1.84
C LEU A 341 27.29 12.51 -1.24
N ARG A 342 27.92 12.37 -0.07
CA ARG A 342 28.48 13.47 0.71
C ARG A 342 29.54 14.26 -0.05
N PRO A 343 29.63 15.58 0.19
CA PRO A 343 30.62 16.42 -0.46
C PRO A 343 32.04 16.04 -0.01
N HIS A 344 32.99 16.20 -0.93
CA HIS A 344 34.42 15.96 -0.76
C HIS A 344 34.81 14.51 -0.47
N GLU A 345 33.94 13.56 -0.85
CA GLU A 345 34.19 12.14 -0.74
C GLU A 345 33.99 11.45 -2.08
N ASP A 346 34.83 10.45 -2.34
CA ASP A 346 34.65 9.54 -3.47
C ASP A 346 33.47 8.61 -3.15
N LYS A 347 32.53 8.47 -4.09
CA LYS A 347 31.32 7.64 -3.91
C LYS A 347 31.00 6.82 -5.15
N PHE A 348 30.54 5.60 -4.92
CA PHE A 348 30.07 4.71 -5.99
C PHE A 348 28.63 5.02 -6.36
N CYS A 349 28.39 5.14 -7.66
CA CYS A 349 27.07 5.43 -8.18
C CYS A 349 26.68 4.47 -9.31
N PHE A 350 25.38 4.35 -9.53
CA PHE A 350 24.81 3.96 -10.81
C PHE A 350 24.30 5.22 -11.50
N SER A 351 24.76 5.49 -12.72
CA SER A 351 24.51 6.77 -13.38
C SER A 351 23.81 6.61 -14.72
N ALA A 352 22.97 7.60 -15.02
CA ALA A 352 22.44 7.89 -16.33
C ALA A 352 23.14 9.15 -16.86
N ILE A 353 23.86 9.04 -17.96
CA ILE A 353 24.63 10.14 -18.55
C ILE A 353 24.01 10.49 -19.89
N PHE A 354 23.76 11.77 -20.12
CA PHE A 354 23.10 12.29 -21.31
C PHE A 354 23.98 13.33 -22.00
N LYS A 355 24.25 13.14 -23.30
CA LYS A 355 24.80 14.20 -24.15
C LYS A 355 23.62 15.01 -24.69
N MET A 356 23.53 16.29 -24.36
CA MET A 356 22.38 17.15 -24.65
C MET A 356 22.81 18.43 -25.36
N ASN A 357 22.00 18.92 -26.29
CA ASN A 357 22.21 20.24 -26.88
C ASN A 357 21.49 21.34 -26.08
N GLU A 358 21.69 22.60 -26.48
CA GLU A 358 21.08 23.78 -25.84
C GLU A 358 19.54 23.81 -25.90
N ASN A 359 18.89 22.94 -26.67
CA ASN A 359 17.42 22.82 -26.73
C ASN A 359 16.87 21.72 -25.82
N GLY A 360 17.74 21.03 -25.06
CA GLY A 360 17.37 19.92 -24.20
C GLY A 360 17.13 18.61 -24.96
N GLU A 361 17.57 18.53 -26.22
CA GLU A 361 17.48 17.30 -27.02
C GLU A 361 18.63 16.36 -26.65
N ILE A 362 18.29 15.08 -26.41
CA ILE A 362 19.27 14.05 -26.08
C ILE A 362 19.89 13.54 -27.38
N LEU A 363 21.20 13.73 -27.51
CA LEU A 363 22.02 13.31 -28.64
C LEU A 363 22.57 11.90 -28.43
N ASP A 364 22.92 11.56 -27.20
CA ASP A 364 23.44 10.25 -26.81
C ASP A 364 23.15 9.97 -25.33
N GLU A 365 23.14 8.70 -24.94
CA GLU A 365 22.91 8.28 -23.56
C GLU A 365 23.75 7.06 -23.15
N TRP A 366 24.15 7.02 -21.89
CA TRP A 366 24.89 5.92 -21.30
C TRP A 366 24.39 5.59 -19.90
N PHE A 367 24.28 4.30 -19.58
CA PHE A 367 23.90 3.81 -18.25
C PHE A 367 24.96 2.86 -17.72
N GLY A 368 25.37 3.04 -16.47
CA GLY A 368 26.32 2.14 -15.86
C GLY A 368 26.86 2.60 -14.52
N ARG A 369 27.82 1.84 -14.00
CA ARG A 369 28.48 2.14 -12.72
C ARG A 369 29.59 3.16 -12.88
N THR A 370 29.58 4.13 -11.99
CA THR A 370 30.54 5.23 -11.96
C THR A 370 31.14 5.38 -10.56
N ILE A 371 32.21 6.16 -10.48
CA ILE A 371 32.72 6.75 -9.25
C ILE A 371 32.73 8.27 -9.43
N ILE A 372 32.20 8.99 -8.46
CA ILE A 372 32.11 10.46 -8.46
C ILE A 372 32.83 11.04 -7.24
N HIS A 373 33.09 12.34 -7.29
CA HIS A 373 33.55 13.13 -6.16
C HIS A 373 32.65 14.36 -6.05
N SER A 374 31.68 14.36 -5.13
CA SER A 374 30.75 15.47 -4.99
C SER A 374 31.52 16.72 -4.55
N ASN A 375 31.54 17.77 -5.36
CA ASN A 375 32.27 18.99 -5.05
C ASN A 375 31.54 19.86 -4.02
N ARG A 376 30.20 19.78 -3.97
CA ARG A 376 29.39 20.58 -3.07
C ARG A 376 28.03 19.95 -2.79
N ARG A 377 27.55 20.15 -1.56
CA ARG A 377 26.13 20.00 -1.20
C ARG A 377 25.48 21.38 -1.21
N PHE A 378 24.38 21.52 -1.92
CA PHE A 378 23.51 22.68 -1.86
C PHE A 378 22.21 22.35 -1.15
N THR A 379 21.61 23.33 -0.46
CA THR A 379 20.18 23.27 -0.17
C THR A 379 19.37 23.78 -1.36
N TYR A 380 18.07 23.44 -1.41
CA TYR A 380 17.17 24.03 -2.42
C TYR A 380 17.14 25.56 -2.36
N GLU A 381 17.23 26.15 -1.17
CA GLU A 381 17.25 27.60 -0.98
C GLU A 381 18.52 28.23 -1.57
N GLU A 382 19.69 27.63 -1.32
CA GLU A 382 20.97 28.10 -1.88
C GLU A 382 20.97 28.00 -3.41
N ALA A 383 20.54 26.86 -3.97
CA ALA A 383 20.44 26.68 -5.41
C ALA A 383 19.44 27.65 -6.04
N GLN A 384 18.33 27.94 -5.35
CA GLN A 384 17.36 28.92 -5.79
C GLN A 384 17.94 30.34 -5.82
N GLU A 385 18.72 30.74 -4.81
CA GLU A 385 19.38 32.03 -4.78
C GLU A 385 20.35 32.18 -5.97
N VAL A 386 21.10 31.13 -6.30
CA VAL A 386 21.97 31.11 -7.49
C VAL A 386 21.16 31.27 -8.77
N ILE A 387 20.02 30.58 -8.91
CA ILE A 387 19.14 30.68 -10.09
C ILE A 387 18.57 32.11 -10.23
N GLU A 388 18.16 32.74 -9.13
CA GLU A 388 17.53 34.07 -9.14
C GLU A 388 18.54 35.21 -9.34
N THR A 389 19.73 35.11 -8.73
CA THR A 389 20.71 36.21 -8.71
C THR A 389 21.83 36.05 -9.74
N GLY A 390 22.09 34.82 -10.18
CA GLY A 390 23.26 34.46 -10.99
C GLY A 390 24.60 34.55 -10.26
N VAL A 391 24.59 34.68 -8.93
CA VAL A 391 25.78 34.82 -8.09
C VAL A 391 25.90 33.61 -7.16
N GLY A 392 27.12 33.07 -7.03
CA GLY A 392 27.43 31.95 -6.14
C GLY A 392 28.46 30.99 -6.72
N GLU A 393 28.84 29.99 -5.92
CA GLU A 393 29.66 28.86 -6.37
C GLU A 393 28.89 28.05 -7.42
N TYR A 394 29.60 27.58 -8.45
CA TYR A 394 29.02 26.78 -9.55
C TYR A 394 27.80 27.41 -10.25
N ASN A 395 27.73 28.76 -10.27
CA ASN A 395 26.59 29.47 -10.86
C ASN A 395 26.35 29.10 -12.33
N SER A 396 27.42 28.92 -13.11
CA SER A 396 27.31 28.66 -14.54
C SER A 396 26.69 27.29 -14.77
N GLU A 397 27.18 26.29 -14.05
CA GLU A 397 26.68 24.92 -14.05
C GLU A 397 25.21 24.83 -13.62
N ILE A 398 24.85 25.49 -12.51
CA ILE A 398 23.47 25.51 -12.00
C ILE A 398 22.52 26.20 -12.99
N ILE A 399 22.91 27.33 -13.58
CA ILE A 399 22.07 28.07 -14.54
C ILE A 399 21.86 27.24 -15.82
N ILE A 400 22.89 26.54 -16.30
CA ILE A 400 22.77 25.69 -17.50
C ILE A 400 21.84 24.51 -17.21
N LEU A 401 22.04 23.79 -16.09
CA LEU A 401 21.15 22.70 -15.67
C LEU A 401 19.72 23.19 -15.48
N HIS A 402 19.52 24.35 -14.86
CA HIS A 402 18.21 24.97 -14.72
C HIS A 402 17.56 25.23 -16.09
N THR A 403 18.31 25.80 -17.04
CA THR A 403 17.82 26.09 -18.40
C THR A 403 17.37 24.82 -19.11
N LEU A 404 18.19 23.77 -19.08
CA LEU A 404 17.86 22.46 -19.65
C LEU A 404 16.63 21.84 -18.96
N ALA A 405 16.55 21.92 -17.63
CA ALA A 405 15.40 21.42 -16.88
C ALA A 405 14.10 22.15 -17.26
N GLN A 406 14.11 23.47 -17.43
CA GLN A 406 12.92 24.21 -17.86
C GLN A 406 12.47 23.82 -19.28
N GLN A 407 13.40 23.49 -20.17
CA GLN A 407 13.07 22.96 -21.50
C GLN A 407 12.45 21.56 -21.43
N LEU A 408 13.03 20.66 -20.64
CA LEU A 408 12.48 19.33 -20.37
C LEU A 408 11.06 19.42 -19.79
N ARG A 409 10.85 20.31 -18.82
CA ARG A 409 9.55 20.59 -18.22
C ARG A 409 8.53 21.05 -19.25
N ALA A 410 8.89 22.05 -20.07
CA ALA A 410 8.01 22.55 -21.12
C ALA A 410 7.62 21.44 -22.12
N ALA A 411 8.57 20.59 -22.51
CA ALA A 411 8.32 19.45 -23.39
C ALA A 411 7.40 18.40 -22.74
N ARG A 412 7.57 18.11 -21.45
CA ARG A 412 6.74 17.18 -20.66
C ARG A 412 5.28 17.65 -20.59
N PHE A 413 5.04 18.92 -20.25
CA PHE A 413 3.68 19.48 -20.25
C PHE A 413 3.06 19.58 -21.63
N LYS A 414 3.85 19.89 -22.67
CA LYS A 414 3.37 19.87 -24.06
C LYS A 414 2.94 18.47 -24.49
N SER A 415 3.56 17.43 -23.93
CA SER A 415 3.26 16.01 -24.22
C SER A 415 2.02 15.49 -23.46
N GLY A 416 1.54 16.22 -22.45
CA GLY A 416 0.29 15.93 -21.75
C GLY A 416 0.43 15.55 -20.28
N ALA A 417 1.59 15.78 -19.64
CA ALA A 417 1.72 15.60 -18.19
C ALA A 417 0.76 16.49 -17.41
N ILE A 418 0.30 16.04 -16.23
CA ILE A 418 -0.66 16.78 -15.40
C ILE A 418 0.04 17.36 -14.17
N ALA A 419 -0.09 18.67 -13.95
CA ALA A 419 0.44 19.35 -12.77
C ALA A 419 -0.59 19.38 -11.65
N PHE A 420 -0.44 18.51 -10.65
CA PHE A 420 -1.17 18.65 -9.40
C PHE A 420 -0.27 19.39 -8.39
N ALA A 421 -0.15 20.71 -8.55
CA ALA A 421 0.49 21.52 -7.51
C ALA A 421 -0.39 21.46 -6.25
N ARG A 422 0.20 21.05 -5.14
CA ARG A 422 -0.46 21.05 -3.84
C ARG A 422 0.41 21.78 -2.85
N ASP A 423 -0.21 22.66 -2.10
CA ASP A 423 0.37 23.25 -0.91
C ASP A 423 0.57 22.13 0.14
N GLU A 424 1.83 21.72 0.34
CA GLU A 424 2.20 20.79 1.40
C GLU A 424 2.45 21.58 2.68
N VAL A 425 1.73 21.23 3.75
CA VAL A 425 1.96 21.81 5.08
C VAL A 425 3.07 21.05 5.77
N ARG A 426 4.07 21.78 6.26
CA ARG A 426 5.15 21.28 7.11
C ARG A 426 5.06 21.93 8.48
N PHE A 427 5.57 21.24 9.49
CA PHE A 427 5.55 21.68 10.88
C PHE A 427 6.94 22.17 11.29
N ILE A 428 6.98 23.25 12.06
CA ILE A 428 8.19 23.69 12.77
C ILE A 428 8.14 23.02 14.13
N LEU A 429 9.13 22.20 14.44
CA LEU A 429 9.20 21.45 15.69
C LEU A 429 10.22 22.09 16.64
N ASP A 430 9.97 22.00 17.95
CA ASP A 430 10.99 22.27 18.96
C ASP A 430 11.94 21.06 19.16
N GLU A 431 12.93 21.21 20.03
CA GLU A 431 13.90 20.15 20.35
C GLU A 431 13.27 18.86 20.92
N LYS A 432 12.01 18.92 21.39
CA LYS A 432 11.25 17.78 21.90
C LYS A 432 10.25 17.24 20.86
N GLY A 433 10.36 17.68 19.61
CA GLY A 433 9.50 17.28 18.50
C GLY A 433 8.08 17.88 18.57
N ARG A 434 7.82 18.86 19.43
CA ARG A 434 6.48 19.47 19.55
C ARG A 434 6.27 20.53 18.48
N PRO A 435 5.11 20.55 17.79
CA PRO A 435 4.84 21.55 16.77
C PRO A 435 4.67 22.95 17.39
N THR A 436 5.54 23.87 17.00
CA THR A 436 5.52 25.30 17.40
C THR A 436 4.95 26.20 16.31
N GLY A 437 4.90 25.72 15.07
CA GLY A 437 4.37 26.46 13.94
C GLY A 437 4.09 25.57 12.74
N VAL A 438 3.49 26.16 11.71
CA VAL A 438 3.27 25.53 10.41
C VAL A 438 3.69 26.47 9.30
N TYR A 439 4.19 25.92 8.22
CA TYR A 439 4.49 26.65 6.99
C TYR A 439 4.11 25.83 5.77
N THR A 440 3.82 26.51 4.66
CA THR A 440 3.53 25.87 3.39
C THR A 440 4.82 25.73 2.60
N LYS A 441 5.18 24.49 2.25
CA LYS A 441 6.29 24.22 1.33
C LYS A 441 5.85 24.62 -0.08
N VAL A 442 6.59 25.55 -0.67
CA VAL A 442 6.37 26.00 -2.05
C VAL A 442 7.44 25.35 -2.94
N GLN A 443 7.00 24.66 -3.99
CA GLN A 443 7.91 24.11 -4.99
C GLN A 443 8.43 25.25 -5.87
N LYS A 444 9.76 25.45 -5.89
CA LYS A 444 10.43 26.48 -6.72
C LYS A 444 11.25 25.85 -7.85
N GLU A 445 11.89 26.69 -8.65
CA GLU A 445 12.72 26.33 -9.80
C GLU A 445 13.86 25.37 -9.45
N ALA A 446 14.49 25.52 -8.29
CA ALA A 446 15.51 24.57 -7.81
C ALA A 446 14.93 23.16 -7.60
N ASN A 447 13.71 23.04 -7.07
CA ASN A 447 13.05 21.74 -6.94
C ASN A 447 12.70 21.16 -8.32
N GLN A 448 12.25 22.01 -9.25
CA GLN A 448 11.93 21.59 -10.61
C GLN A 448 13.17 21.09 -11.36
N LEU A 449 14.34 21.72 -11.13
CA LEU A 449 15.62 21.29 -11.71
C LEU A 449 15.89 19.81 -11.40
N ILE A 450 15.87 19.45 -10.11
CA ILE A 450 16.07 18.07 -9.69
C ILE A 450 14.94 17.16 -10.21
N GLU A 451 13.68 17.59 -10.11
CA GLU A 451 12.51 16.83 -10.58
C GLU A 451 12.67 16.39 -12.04
N GLU A 452 13.02 17.30 -12.96
CA GLU A 452 13.07 16.99 -14.39
C GLU A 452 14.23 16.05 -14.75
N PHE A 453 15.39 16.17 -14.09
CA PHE A 453 16.51 15.24 -14.33
C PHE A 453 16.24 13.86 -13.74
N MET A 454 15.62 13.76 -12.57
CA MET A 454 15.19 12.47 -12.01
C MET A 454 14.12 11.81 -12.88
N LEU A 455 13.15 12.57 -13.37
CA LEU A 455 12.13 12.06 -14.30
C LEU A 455 12.75 11.61 -15.62
N LEU A 456 13.72 12.36 -16.15
CA LEU A 456 14.45 11.99 -17.34
C LEU A 456 15.19 10.66 -17.15
N ALA A 457 15.98 10.54 -16.07
CA ALA A 457 16.70 9.32 -15.74
C ALA A 457 15.76 8.12 -15.59
N ASN A 458 14.69 8.26 -14.79
CA ASN A 458 13.71 7.20 -14.56
C ASN A 458 13.05 6.72 -15.86
N ARG A 459 12.63 7.66 -16.74
CA ARG A 459 12.02 7.32 -18.03
C ARG A 459 13.00 6.54 -18.92
N ARG A 460 14.23 7.05 -19.06
CA ARG A 460 15.21 6.44 -19.97
C ARG A 460 15.74 5.10 -19.44
N VAL A 461 15.89 4.94 -18.13
CA VAL A 461 16.19 3.65 -17.51
C VAL A 461 15.06 2.64 -17.73
N ALA A 462 13.79 3.05 -17.56
CA ALA A 462 12.66 2.18 -17.85
C ALA A 462 12.64 1.72 -19.32
N GLU A 463 12.90 2.64 -20.26
CA GLU A 463 12.98 2.32 -21.70
C GLU A 463 14.16 1.41 -22.05
N TYR A 464 15.33 1.66 -21.45
CA TYR A 464 16.55 0.85 -21.61
C TYR A 464 16.35 -0.57 -21.08
N CYS A 465 15.80 -0.71 -19.89
CA CYS A 465 15.62 -1.98 -19.22
C CYS A 465 14.41 -2.77 -19.70
N ALA A 466 13.41 -2.14 -20.33
CA ALA A 466 12.14 -2.79 -20.69
C ALA A 466 12.31 -4.03 -21.58
N TYR A 467 13.39 -4.09 -22.36
CA TYR A 467 13.64 -5.21 -23.26
C TYR A 467 15.09 -5.65 -23.26
N ARG A 468 15.31 -6.94 -23.51
CA ARG A 468 16.63 -7.49 -23.80
C ARG A 468 16.65 -8.16 -25.17
N MET A 469 17.83 -8.25 -25.76
CA MET A 469 18.04 -9.06 -26.96
C MET A 469 18.23 -10.53 -26.56
N SER A 470 17.40 -11.41 -27.10
CA SER A 470 17.50 -12.86 -26.94
C SER A 470 17.32 -13.52 -28.30
N ASN A 471 18.35 -14.24 -28.76
CA ASN A 471 18.36 -14.89 -30.09
C ASN A 471 17.98 -13.94 -31.25
N GLY A 472 18.49 -12.71 -31.23
CA GLY A 472 18.20 -11.69 -32.24
C GLY A 472 16.80 -11.07 -32.17
N ARG A 473 16.00 -11.39 -31.14
CA ARG A 473 14.67 -10.81 -30.91
C ARG A 473 14.64 -9.98 -29.64
N ARG A 474 13.88 -8.88 -29.69
CA ARG A 474 13.58 -8.04 -28.53
C ARG A 474 12.52 -8.73 -27.69
N VAL A 475 12.89 -9.17 -26.48
CA VAL A 475 11.97 -9.81 -25.52
C VAL A 475 11.82 -8.94 -24.28
N PRO A 476 10.62 -8.83 -23.69
CA PRO A 476 10.43 -8.11 -22.44
C PRO A 476 11.37 -8.65 -21.36
N ARG A 477 12.00 -7.76 -20.60
CA ARG A 477 12.81 -8.13 -19.44
C ARG A 477 11.93 -7.99 -18.18
N PRO A 478 11.96 -8.96 -17.25
CA PRO A 478 11.35 -8.76 -15.95
C PRO A 478 11.98 -7.56 -15.24
N MET A 479 11.17 -6.53 -14.98
CA MET A 479 11.53 -5.30 -14.30
C MET A 479 10.31 -4.78 -13.55
N VAL A 480 10.53 -4.07 -12.44
CA VAL A 480 9.48 -3.33 -11.74
C VAL A 480 9.31 -1.96 -12.39
N PHE A 481 8.14 -1.70 -12.95
CA PHE A 481 7.74 -0.41 -13.51
C PHE A 481 6.87 0.36 -12.52
N ARG A 482 7.04 1.69 -12.49
CA ARG A 482 6.10 2.61 -11.85
C ARG A 482 5.04 3.00 -12.86
N VAL A 483 3.83 2.45 -12.72
CA VAL A 483 2.73 2.68 -13.65
C VAL A 483 1.63 3.51 -13.02
N HIS A 484 0.85 4.20 -13.85
CA HIS A 484 -0.30 4.98 -13.43
C HIS A 484 -1.39 4.84 -14.50
N ASP A 485 -2.49 4.20 -14.14
CA ASP A 485 -3.57 3.88 -15.07
C ASP A 485 -4.42 5.12 -15.44
N GLU A 486 -5.26 4.99 -16.46
CA GLU A 486 -6.24 6.01 -16.80
C GLU A 486 -7.25 6.20 -15.66
N PRO A 487 -7.73 7.45 -15.43
CA PRO A 487 -8.77 7.71 -14.45
C PRO A 487 -10.08 6.99 -14.80
N SER A 488 -10.76 6.48 -13.76
CA SER A 488 -12.08 5.85 -13.91
C SER A 488 -13.11 6.83 -14.48
N GLU A 489 -13.86 6.39 -15.50
CA GLU A 489 -14.91 7.19 -16.13
C GLU A 489 -15.96 7.70 -15.12
N ASP A 490 -16.34 6.85 -14.16
CA ASP A 490 -17.30 7.20 -13.09
C ASP A 490 -16.74 8.30 -12.18
N LYS A 491 -15.47 8.19 -11.80
CA LYS A 491 -14.81 9.19 -10.96
C LYS A 491 -14.66 10.51 -11.71
N LEU A 492 -14.28 10.48 -12.98
CA LEU A 492 -14.23 11.66 -13.83
C LEU A 492 -15.62 12.30 -13.99
N SER A 493 -16.67 11.51 -14.16
CA SER A 493 -18.02 12.06 -14.31
C SER A 493 -18.46 12.81 -13.05
N ARG A 494 -18.23 12.23 -11.86
CA ARG A 494 -18.50 12.89 -10.57
C ARG A 494 -17.67 14.16 -10.40
N PHE A 495 -16.41 14.14 -10.83
CA PHE A 495 -15.56 15.33 -10.83
C PHE A 495 -16.12 16.44 -11.74
N ARG A 496 -16.55 16.12 -12.96
CA ARG A 496 -17.17 17.08 -13.89
C ARG A 496 -18.43 17.72 -13.31
N GLU A 497 -19.30 16.92 -12.71
CA GLU A 497 -20.51 17.42 -12.06
C GLU A 497 -20.18 18.37 -10.90
N PHE A 498 -19.14 18.06 -10.12
CA PHE A 498 -18.68 18.92 -9.05
C PHE A 498 -18.10 20.23 -9.58
N ALA A 499 -17.18 20.18 -10.55
CA ALA A 499 -16.58 21.36 -11.16
C ALA A 499 -17.64 22.30 -11.78
N LEU A 500 -18.66 21.72 -12.43
CA LEU A 500 -19.77 22.47 -13.03
C LEU A 500 -20.56 23.30 -11.99
N ARG A 501 -20.68 22.84 -10.74
CA ARG A 501 -21.35 23.60 -9.67
C ARG A 501 -20.62 24.89 -9.32
N PHE A 502 -19.32 24.96 -9.60
CA PHE A 502 -18.49 26.16 -9.48
C PHE A 502 -18.37 26.94 -10.79
N GLY A 503 -19.16 26.58 -11.82
CA GLY A 503 -19.14 27.25 -13.13
C GLY A 503 -18.03 26.78 -14.07
N HIS A 504 -17.27 25.77 -13.69
CA HIS A 504 -16.14 25.26 -14.48
C HIS A 504 -16.59 24.12 -15.39
N TYR A 505 -16.59 24.37 -16.71
CA TYR A 505 -16.97 23.39 -17.72
C TYR A 505 -15.78 22.52 -18.14
N PHE A 506 -15.85 21.22 -17.81
CA PHE A 506 -14.87 20.20 -18.20
C PHE A 506 -15.52 19.23 -19.20
N LYS A 507 -15.10 19.29 -20.47
CA LYS A 507 -15.76 18.58 -21.59
C LYS A 507 -15.05 17.28 -21.97
N ALA A 508 -13.78 17.14 -21.62
CA ALA A 508 -12.98 15.99 -21.97
C ALA A 508 -13.49 14.72 -21.28
N SER A 509 -13.43 13.62 -22.01
CA SER A 509 -13.93 12.32 -21.56
C SER A 509 -12.85 11.26 -21.49
N LYS A 510 -11.82 11.29 -22.34
CA LYS A 510 -10.74 10.28 -22.39
C LYS A 510 -9.39 10.83 -22.86
N GLY A 511 -8.31 10.10 -22.52
CA GLY A 511 -6.97 10.27 -23.06
C GLY A 511 -6.36 11.67 -22.84
N ARG A 512 -5.49 12.11 -23.78
CA ARG A 512 -4.73 13.37 -23.68
C ARG A 512 -5.58 14.64 -23.59
N ALA A 513 -6.83 14.61 -24.07
CA ALA A 513 -7.74 15.75 -23.95
C ALA A 513 -8.09 16.05 -22.48
N VAL A 514 -8.19 15.01 -21.64
CA VAL A 514 -8.47 15.13 -20.20
C VAL A 514 -7.30 15.83 -19.51
N ALA A 515 -6.06 15.42 -19.77
CA ALA A 515 -4.89 16.05 -19.18
C ALA A 515 -4.76 17.55 -19.55
N LYS A 516 -4.98 17.88 -20.83
CA LYS A 516 -4.94 19.28 -21.29
C LYS A 516 -6.03 20.14 -20.66
N GLU A 517 -7.26 19.63 -20.58
CA GLU A 517 -8.34 20.35 -19.90
C GLU A 517 -8.13 20.44 -18.39
N MET A 518 -7.55 19.40 -17.77
CA MET A 518 -7.19 19.40 -16.35
C MET A 518 -6.19 20.50 -16.04
N ASN A 519 -5.07 20.57 -16.77
CA ASN A 519 -4.09 21.64 -16.58
C ASN A 519 -4.69 23.03 -16.82
N LYS A 520 -5.55 23.17 -17.84
CA LYS A 520 -6.25 24.44 -18.09
C LYS A 520 -7.14 24.82 -16.91
N LEU A 521 -7.90 23.87 -16.37
CA LEU A 521 -8.78 24.08 -15.22
C LEU A 521 -7.96 24.47 -13.99
N LEU A 522 -6.95 23.68 -13.63
CA LEU A 522 -6.09 23.90 -12.46
C LEU A 522 -5.40 25.28 -12.52
N ASN A 523 -4.91 25.69 -13.70
CA ASN A 523 -4.33 27.01 -13.89
C ASN A 523 -5.38 28.13 -13.75
N SER A 524 -6.61 27.92 -14.24
CA SER A 524 -7.66 28.94 -14.16
C SER A 524 -8.24 29.14 -12.76
N ILE A 525 -8.15 28.13 -11.89
CA ILE A 525 -8.62 28.20 -10.51
C ILE A 525 -7.50 28.52 -9.51
N ALA A 526 -6.27 28.71 -9.97
CA ALA A 526 -5.16 29.06 -9.09
C ALA A 526 -5.46 30.39 -8.38
N GLY A 527 -5.33 30.40 -7.05
CA GLY A 527 -5.64 31.57 -6.22
C GLY A 527 -7.14 31.81 -5.93
N HIS A 528 -8.05 31.02 -6.49
CA HIS A 528 -9.47 31.09 -6.19
C HIS A 528 -9.85 30.32 -4.90
N ALA A 529 -10.94 30.71 -4.24
CA ALA A 529 -11.37 30.10 -2.97
C ALA A 529 -11.71 28.59 -3.12
N GLU A 530 -12.21 28.19 -4.29
CA GLU A 530 -12.56 26.81 -4.61
C GLU A 530 -11.37 25.93 -5.06
N SER A 531 -10.19 26.53 -5.25
CA SER A 531 -9.01 25.87 -5.83
C SER A 531 -8.66 24.56 -5.10
N ASN A 532 -8.61 24.61 -3.77
CA ASN A 532 -8.27 23.46 -2.94
C ASN A 532 -9.29 22.32 -3.05
N ALA A 533 -10.57 22.65 -3.13
CA ALA A 533 -11.64 21.65 -3.22
C ALA A 533 -11.64 20.95 -4.58
N ILE A 534 -11.54 21.71 -5.67
CA ILE A 534 -11.51 21.18 -7.04
C ILE A 534 -10.22 20.37 -7.26
N THR A 535 -9.06 20.89 -6.86
CA THR A 535 -7.77 20.18 -7.01
C THR A 535 -7.76 18.87 -6.23
N SER A 536 -8.28 18.86 -4.99
CA SER A 536 -8.38 17.64 -4.19
C SER A 536 -9.27 16.58 -4.85
N LEU A 537 -10.39 16.98 -5.44
CA LEU A 537 -11.28 16.04 -6.12
C LEU A 537 -10.69 15.57 -7.46
N ALA A 538 -9.98 16.44 -8.18
CA ALA A 538 -9.26 16.09 -9.40
C ALA A 538 -8.24 14.99 -9.14
N VAL A 539 -7.40 15.13 -8.11
CA VAL A 539 -6.44 14.09 -7.70
C VAL A 539 -7.16 12.78 -7.34
N ARG A 540 -8.25 12.85 -6.56
CA ARG A 540 -9.03 11.66 -6.19
C ARG A 540 -9.72 10.96 -7.38
N SER A 541 -9.90 11.67 -8.48
CA SER A 541 -10.45 11.11 -9.71
C SER A 541 -9.43 10.32 -10.52
N MET A 542 -8.14 10.57 -10.30
CA MET A 542 -7.05 9.81 -10.92
C MET A 542 -6.92 8.40 -10.35
N ALA A 543 -6.25 7.52 -11.09
CA ALA A 543 -5.83 6.23 -10.57
C ALA A 543 -4.73 6.42 -9.52
N LYS A 544 -4.42 5.36 -8.76
CA LYS A 544 -3.22 5.37 -7.90
C LYS A 544 -2.06 4.82 -8.73
N ALA A 545 -0.90 5.47 -8.66
CA ALA A 545 0.30 4.90 -9.24
C ALA A 545 0.80 3.71 -8.39
N VAL A 546 1.23 2.63 -9.04
CA VAL A 546 1.64 1.37 -8.42
C VAL A 546 2.94 0.84 -9.03
N TYR A 547 3.60 -0.07 -8.32
CA TYR A 547 4.72 -0.84 -8.86
C TYR A 547 4.22 -2.19 -9.39
N THR A 548 4.61 -2.56 -10.61
CA THR A 548 4.19 -3.83 -11.24
C THR A 548 5.20 -4.26 -12.30
N THR A 549 5.18 -5.54 -12.68
CA THR A 549 5.96 -6.04 -13.82
C THR A 549 5.29 -5.81 -15.17
N ASP A 550 4.02 -5.42 -15.20
CA ASP A 550 3.28 -5.11 -16.42
C ASP A 550 3.33 -3.61 -16.73
N ASN A 551 4.01 -3.24 -17.81
CA ASN A 551 4.18 -1.83 -18.18
C ASN A 551 2.98 -1.32 -18.98
N ILE A 552 1.99 -0.78 -18.27
CA ILE A 552 0.82 -0.09 -18.86
C ILE A 552 1.07 1.41 -19.15
N GLY A 553 2.27 1.92 -18.86
CA GLY A 553 2.59 3.34 -18.94
C GLY A 553 2.19 4.14 -17.69
N HIS A 554 2.36 5.46 -17.75
CA HIS A 554 2.12 6.35 -16.61
C HIS A 554 1.28 7.57 -17.02
N TYR A 555 -0.04 7.50 -16.86
CA TYR A 555 -1.00 8.51 -17.35
C TYR A 555 -0.71 9.96 -16.88
N GLY A 556 -0.11 10.13 -15.70
CA GLY A 556 0.12 11.45 -15.11
C GLY A 556 1.36 12.18 -15.61
N LEU A 557 2.27 11.46 -16.28
CA LEU A 557 3.59 11.93 -16.72
C LEU A 557 3.71 11.76 -18.24
#